data_AF-A0A3N5Q980-F1
#
_entry.id   AF-A0A3N5Q980-F1
#
_cell.length_a   1.000
_cell.length_b   1.000
_cell.length_c   1.000
_cell.angle_alpha   90.00
_cell.angle_beta   90.00
_cell.angle_gamma   90.00
#
_symmetry.space_group_name_H-M   'P 1'
#
loop_
_entity.id
_entity.type
_entity.pdbx_description
1 polymer ?
#
loop_
_entity_poly.entity_id
_entity_poly.type
_entity_poly.pdbx_seq_one_letter_code
_entity_poly.pdbx_strand_id
1 'polypeptide(L)'
;NSDSSIRSIKGDKRPILKQDERAFIVSNLKPVDYVTFFNEDTPAEIISELVPDVLVKGADWAIEKIVGREIVETNGGEVKTINFVNDQSTSNIIKIIKERYKD
;
A
#
# COMPACT_ATOMS: atom_id res chain seq x y z
N ASN A 1 -0.59 -0.82 -6.34
CA ASN A 1 -1.18 -2.10 -6.81
C ASN A 1 -2.45 -1.85 -7.60
N SER A 2 -2.47 -2.38 -8.82
CA SER A 2 -3.67 -2.60 -9.63
C SER A 2 -4.59 -3.67 -9.03
N ASP A 3 -5.76 -3.86 -9.63
CA ASP A 3 -6.71 -4.90 -9.19
C ASP A 3 -6.19 -6.31 -9.43
N SER A 4 -5.43 -6.55 -10.51
CA SER A 4 -4.77 -7.84 -10.77
C SER A 4 -3.71 -8.14 -9.71
N SER A 5 -2.85 -7.15 -9.40
CA SER A 5 -1.81 -7.26 -8.38
C SER A 5 -2.39 -7.55 -6.98
N ILE A 6 -3.47 -6.88 -6.57
CA ILE A 6 -4.08 -7.19 -5.26
C ILE A 6 -4.71 -8.58 -5.25
N ARG A 7 -5.30 -9.01 -6.37
CA ARG A 7 -5.95 -10.32 -6.47
C ARG A 7 -4.93 -11.46 -6.40
N SER A 8 -3.75 -11.33 -7.02
CA SER A 8 -2.66 -12.32 -6.90
C SER A 8 -2.19 -12.45 -5.44
N ILE A 9 -2.06 -11.32 -4.73
CA ILE A 9 -1.50 -11.30 -3.37
C ILE A 9 -2.54 -11.72 -2.30
N LYS A 10 -3.81 -11.35 -2.46
CA LYS A 10 -4.84 -11.47 -1.40
C LYS A 10 -6.03 -12.37 -1.78
N GLY A 11 -6.03 -12.92 -3.00
CA GLY A 11 -7.07 -13.81 -3.52
C GLY A 11 -8.31 -13.09 -4.04
N ASP A 12 -9.25 -13.86 -4.58
CA ASP A 12 -10.38 -13.35 -5.39
C ASP A 12 -11.37 -12.44 -4.68
N LYS A 13 -11.38 -12.46 -3.34
CA LYS A 13 -12.23 -11.59 -2.52
C LYS A 13 -11.66 -10.18 -2.37
N ARG A 14 -10.50 -9.88 -2.96
CA ARG A 14 -9.82 -8.58 -2.88
C ARG A 14 -9.40 -8.11 -4.29
N PRO A 15 -9.35 -6.78 -4.52
CA PRO A 15 -9.77 -5.71 -3.62
C PRO A 15 -11.30 -5.58 -3.52
N ILE A 16 -11.80 -4.82 -2.54
CA ILE A 16 -13.24 -4.53 -2.41
C ILE A 16 -13.65 -3.39 -3.35
N LEU A 17 -12.83 -2.35 -3.41
CA LEU A 17 -12.96 -1.21 -4.31
C LEU A 17 -11.96 -1.38 -5.46
N LYS A 18 -12.38 -1.07 -6.69
CA LYS A 18 -11.51 -1.13 -7.87
C LYS A 18 -10.38 -0.13 -7.77
N GLN A 19 -9.34 -0.31 -8.58
CA GLN A 19 -8.12 0.50 -8.50
C GLN A 19 -8.37 2.00 -8.69
N ASP A 20 -9.27 2.35 -9.61
CA ASP A 20 -9.58 3.75 -9.91
C ASP A 20 -10.35 4.41 -8.75
N GLU A 21 -11.24 3.68 -8.09
CA GLU A 21 -11.94 4.15 -6.89
C GLU A 21 -10.97 4.36 -5.72
N ARG A 22 -10.04 3.43 -5.52
CA ARG A 22 -8.99 3.56 -4.50
C ARG A 22 -8.09 4.76 -4.78
N ALA A 23 -7.67 4.95 -6.03
CA ALA A 23 -6.85 6.09 -6.42
C ALA A 23 -7.60 7.41 -6.27
N PHE A 24 -8.89 7.45 -6.62
CA PHE A 24 -9.74 8.61 -6.39
C PHE A 24 -9.78 9.00 -4.90
N ILE A 25 -9.96 8.04 -4.00
CA ILE A 25 -9.95 8.32 -2.55
C ILE A 25 -8.59 8.86 -2.10
N VAL A 26 -7.49 8.22 -2.49
CA VAL A 26 -6.14 8.60 -2.03
C VAL A 26 -5.71 9.96 -2.61
N SER A 27 -6.00 10.23 -3.89
CA SER A 27 -5.67 11.51 -4.55
C SER A 27 -6.43 12.71 -3.98
N ASN A 28 -7.52 12.48 -3.25
CA ASN A 28 -8.26 13.54 -2.55
C ASN A 28 -7.76 13.79 -1.12
N LEU A 29 -6.72 13.09 -0.65
CA LEU A 29 -6.09 13.39 0.63
C LEU A 29 -5.17 14.61 0.46
N LYS A 30 -5.32 15.60 1.35
CA LYS A 30 -4.53 16.85 1.34
C LYS A 30 -3.00 16.68 1.14
N PRO A 31 -2.30 15.68 1.74
CA PRO A 31 -0.85 15.54 1.57
C PRO A 31 -0.43 14.75 0.31
N VAL A 32 -1.34 14.40 -0.60
CA VAL A 32 -1.02 13.57 -1.77
C VAL A 32 -0.92 14.44 -3.02
N ASP A 33 0.28 14.51 -3.60
CA ASP A 33 0.53 15.23 -4.86
C ASP A 33 0.30 14.36 -6.10
N TYR A 34 0.59 13.05 -6.01
CA TYR A 34 0.50 12.13 -7.13
C TYR A 34 0.15 10.70 -6.70
N VAL A 35 -0.60 9.99 -7.55
CA VAL A 35 -0.95 8.58 -7.38
C VAL A 35 -0.62 7.83 -8.67
N THR A 36 0.08 6.71 -8.54
CA THR A 36 0.39 5.82 -9.67
C THR A 36 0.02 4.38 -9.37
N PHE A 37 -0.10 3.59 -10.43
CA PHE A 37 -0.36 2.16 -10.37
C PHE A 37 0.86 1.35 -10.77
N PHE A 38 0.88 0.10 -10.32
CA PHE A 38 1.87 -0.92 -10.68
C PHE A 38 1.17 -2.28 -10.61
N ASN A 39 1.56 -3.22 -11.47
CA ASN A 39 0.88 -4.50 -11.69
C ASN A 39 1.58 -5.68 -11.02
N GLU A 40 2.83 -5.48 -10.65
CA GLU A 40 3.73 -6.49 -10.13
C GLU A 40 3.32 -6.86 -8.69
N ASP A 41 3.83 -7.99 -8.20
CA ASP A 41 3.55 -8.45 -6.83
C ASP A 41 4.21 -7.54 -5.76
N THR A 42 5.23 -6.77 -6.17
CA THR A 42 5.96 -5.84 -5.31
C THR A 42 6.18 -4.50 -6.03
N PRO A 43 6.34 -3.38 -5.32
CA PRO A 43 6.58 -2.08 -5.94
C PRO A 43 8.04 -1.87 -6.40
N ALA A 44 8.86 -2.93 -6.49
CA ALA A 44 10.29 -2.80 -6.77
C ALA A 44 10.59 -2.04 -8.06
N GLU A 45 9.88 -2.38 -9.14
CA GLU A 45 10.09 -1.78 -10.47
C GLU A 45 9.76 -0.29 -10.47
N ILE A 46 8.57 0.10 -10.02
CA ILE A 46 8.19 1.52 -9.95
C ILE A 46 9.09 2.32 -8.99
N ILE A 47 9.60 1.71 -7.91
CA ILE A 47 10.58 2.37 -7.04
C ILE A 47 11.91 2.56 -7.76
N SER A 48 12.34 1.61 -8.59
CA SER A 48 13.56 1.74 -9.39
C SER A 48 13.46 2.77 -10.50
N GLU A 49 12.27 3.02 -11.02
CA GLU A 49 12.02 4.08 -12.00
C GLU A 49 11.97 5.47 -11.34
N LEU A 50 11.35 5.58 -10.17
CA LEU A 50 11.16 6.86 -9.48
C LEU A 50 12.36 7.28 -8.63
N VAL A 51 13.09 6.31 -8.06
CA VAL A 51 14.23 6.50 -7.15
C VAL A 51 13.96 7.58 -6.09
N PRO A 52 12.98 7.37 -5.19
CA PRO A 52 12.57 8.40 -4.25
C PRO A 52 13.67 8.72 -3.23
N ASP A 53 13.81 9.99 -2.87
CA ASP A 53 14.71 10.42 -1.79
C ASP A 53 14.30 9.84 -0.42
N VAL A 54 12.99 9.60 -0.22
CA VAL A 54 12.46 9.00 1.01
C VAL A 54 11.41 7.95 0.68
N LEU A 55 11.62 6.71 1.16
CA LEU A 55 10.65 5.62 1.07
C LEU A 55 10.07 5.30 2.45
N VAL A 56 8.74 5.39 2.57
CA VAL A 56 8.04 5.17 3.84
C VAL A 56 7.17 3.92 3.80
N LYS A 57 7.24 3.09 4.85
CA LYS A 57 6.32 1.95 5.06
C LYS A 57 5.73 1.97 6.48
N GLY A 58 4.55 1.40 6.66
CA GLY A 58 3.98 1.19 8.01
C GLY A 58 4.84 0.26 8.86
N ALA A 59 4.78 0.41 10.18
CA ALA A 59 5.62 -0.26 11.18
C ALA A 59 5.51 -1.80 11.25
N ASP A 60 4.66 -2.42 10.42
CA ASP A 60 4.50 -3.88 10.36
C ASP A 60 5.72 -4.61 9.76
N TRP A 61 6.70 -3.87 9.24
CA TRP A 61 7.85 -4.44 8.52
C TRP A 61 9.14 -3.99 9.17
N ALA A 62 10.02 -4.97 9.44
CA ALA A 62 11.41 -4.69 9.72
C ALA A 62 12.02 -3.96 8.51
N ILE A 63 12.80 -2.90 8.75
CA ILE A 63 13.29 -2.00 7.70
C ILE A 63 13.99 -2.79 6.59
N GLU A 64 14.83 -3.74 6.98
CA GLU A 64 15.56 -4.68 6.14
C GLU A 64 14.69 -5.54 5.20
N LYS A 65 13.38 -5.66 5.47
CA LYS A 65 12.41 -6.39 4.62
C LYS A 65 11.59 -5.47 3.70
N ILE A 66 11.82 -4.16 3.73
CA ILE A 66 11.09 -3.22 2.87
C ILE A 66 11.62 -3.35 1.43
N VAL A 67 10.73 -3.75 0.52
CA VAL A 67 11.02 -3.77 -0.91
C VAL A 67 11.37 -2.37 -1.40
N GLY A 68 12.48 -2.24 -2.13
CA GLY A 68 12.99 -0.96 -2.62
C GLY A 68 14.02 -0.29 -1.72
N ARG A 69 14.28 -0.84 -0.52
CA ARG A 69 15.27 -0.29 0.43
C ARG A 69 16.66 -0.11 -0.18
N GLU A 70 17.21 -1.18 -0.74
CA GLU A 70 18.57 -1.16 -1.32
C GLU A 70 18.68 -0.13 -2.45
N ILE A 71 17.68 -0.07 -3.34
CA ILE A 71 17.61 0.90 -4.43
C ILE A 71 17.67 2.33 -3.88
N VAL A 72 16.85 2.64 -2.86
CA VAL A 72 16.79 3.99 -2.28
C VAL A 72 18.08 4.34 -1.55
N GLU A 73 18.58 3.47 -0.68
CA GLU A 73 19.80 3.71 0.11
C GLU A 73 21.06 3.83 -0.76
N THR A 74 21.23 2.99 -1.80
CA THR A 74 22.37 3.08 -2.73
C THR A 74 22.36 4.37 -3.55
N ASN A 75 21.19 4.97 -3.77
CA ASN A 75 21.06 6.26 -4.45
C ASN A 75 21.04 7.45 -3.49
N GLY A 76 21.38 7.24 -2.20
CA GLY A 76 21.53 8.31 -1.21
C GLY A 76 20.23 8.76 -0.52
N GLY A 77 19.13 8.05 -0.76
CA GLY A 77 17.86 8.29 -0.06
C GLY A 77 17.74 7.55 1.27
N GLU A 78 16.61 7.74 1.94
CA GLU A 78 16.34 7.19 3.26
C GLU A 78 15.08 6.31 3.29
N VAL A 79 15.11 5.22 4.05
CA VAL A 79 13.95 4.36 4.29
C VAL A 79 13.46 4.55 5.72
N LYS A 80 12.17 4.86 5.88
CA LYS A 80 11.53 5.14 7.17
C LYS A 80 10.36 4.21 7.43
N THR A 81 10.12 3.93 8.70
CA THR A 81 8.87 3.32 9.17
C THR A 81 8.02 4.33 9.93
N ILE A 82 6.70 4.20 9.83
CA ILE A 82 5.75 5.01 10.59
C ILE A 82 4.82 4.12 11.40
N ASN A 83 4.49 4.56 12.61
CA ASN A 83 3.52 3.88 13.46
C ASN A 83 2.11 4.07 12.90
N PHE A 84 1.29 3.02 13.03
CA PHE A 84 -0.14 3.14 12.78
C PHE A 84 -0.78 4.01 13.86
N VAL A 85 -1.65 4.93 13.43
CA VAL A 85 -2.33 5.87 14.33
C VAL A 85 -3.66 5.29 14.86
N ASN A 86 -4.20 4.24 14.22
CA ASN A 86 -5.42 3.56 14.66
C ASN A 86 -5.41 2.06 14.29
N ASP A 87 -6.23 1.28 14.99
CA ASP A 87 -6.39 -0.16 14.78
C ASP A 87 -7.46 -0.51 13.71
N GLN A 88 -7.62 0.35 12.70
CA GLN A 88 -8.62 0.16 11.65
C GLN A 88 -8.04 -0.59 10.46
N SER A 89 -8.74 -1.62 10.01
CA SER A 89 -8.38 -2.36 8.80
C SER A 89 -9.63 -2.73 8.01
N THR A 90 -9.49 -2.84 6.69
CA THR A 90 -10.59 -3.29 5.81
C THR A 90 -11.09 -4.68 6.21
N SER A 91 -10.22 -5.54 6.75
CA SER A 91 -10.62 -6.85 7.27
C SER A 91 -11.49 -6.73 8.53
N ASN A 92 -11.14 -5.83 9.46
CA ASN A 92 -11.94 -5.56 10.64
C ASN A 92 -13.30 -4.95 10.28
N ILE A 93 -13.35 -4.01 9.34
CA ILE A 93 -14.60 -3.43 8.85
C ILE A 93 -15.53 -4.52 8.28
N ILE A 94 -15.00 -5.40 7.42
CA ILE A 94 -15.79 -6.52 6.86
C ILE A 94 -16.29 -7.45 7.97
N LYS A 95 -15.44 -7.77 8.96
CA LYS A 95 -15.84 -8.61 10.09
C LYS A 95 -17.00 -7.97 10.86
N ILE A 96 -16.89 -6.68 11.19
CA ILE A 96 -17.94 -5.92 11.90
C ILE A 96 -19.24 -5.93 11.10
N ILE A 97 -19.19 -5.70 9.78
CA ILE A 97 -20.38 -5.76 8.92
C ILE A 97 -21.01 -7.15 8.96
N LYS A 98 -20.21 -8.21 8.78
CA LYS A 98 -20.71 -9.59 8.81
C LYS A 98 -21.35 -9.98 10.14
N GLU A 99 -20.83 -9.46 11.25
CA GLU A 99 -21.37 -9.72 12.59
C GLU A 99 -22.65 -8.91 12.86
N ARG A 100 -22.68 -7.64 12.45
CA ARG A 100 -23.81 -6.74 12.69
C ARG A 100 -25.04 -7.06 11.86
N TYR A 101 -24.83 -7.63 10.67
CA TYR A 101 -25.89 -8.03 9.73
C TYR A 101 -25.99 -9.56 9.61
N LYS A 102 -25.60 -10.29 10.66
CA LYS A 102 -25.88 -11.72 10.79
C LYS A 102 -27.31 -11.85 11.31
N ASP A 103 -28.17 -12.55 10.57
CA ASP A 103 -29.53 -12.86 11.00
C ASP A 103 -29.58 -13.49 12.41
#